data_AF-A0A0C3Q354-F1
#
_entry.id   AF-A0A0C3Q354-F1
#
_cell.length_a   1.000
_cell.length_b   1.000
_cell.length_c   1.000
_cell.angle_alpha   90.00
_cell.angle_beta   90.00
_cell.angle_gamma   90.00
#
_symmetry.space_group_name_H-M   'P 1'
#
loop_
_entity.id
_entity.type
_entity.pdbx_description
1 polymer ?
#
loop_
_entity_poly.entity_id
_entity_poly.type
_entity_poly.pdbx_seq_one_letter_code
_entity_poly.pdbx_strand_id
1 'polypeptide(L)'
;MPESAIITIPPANTMAERFKPNVPRANSAATVQIPWPTGGLPTEIFTNILLVTLSNLHFDSFGGVATALKCLYQLRLVSSAWRRIVDNTPPLWTFIESSVPPDIVDIALKRSEASLLSIRVRRNAFATASSFMQKVVPHVGRWKVADLSDTACEYLPRTPAPRLQEIALIGDHDMVSNPEILRGELPSLQRLTLDHVHFTGPLPSFGRNLRFLTIRQSRSTDRDITYTEIHRLLLLHLNLVEVELGASRWSEALPNPEILEDVRLPSLRRFSLLGLGYDGLASLPLLQKITAPNCSSFEFGTHHLPEKSLDLLQAVEPYFASVVATTSKDLKLSITNDTEFELAIGRGESKFKLSTRSPRPGLELAWVVDMLTRYHPNVTYLKLLTRSTPSHDELSKLFMVLTAVTEFHVGSILEVWDMLGRPAAAVVERGPAQWFLQALEKLAVVDRQGIGDQRLFAAIRAREAAATEMDSTGSLAEHRPVRLKQVEYRAPPWVPGDRRWSELLGDRFVLECLKMF
;
A
#
# COMPACT_ATOMS: atom_id res chain seq x y z
N MET A 1 -19.05 65.55 25.12
CA MET A 1 -18.28 64.96 26.23
C MET A 1 -19.10 63.87 26.89
N PRO A 2 -18.71 62.61 26.70
CA PRO A 2 -18.94 61.57 27.69
C PRO A 2 -17.61 61.00 28.19
N GLU A 3 -17.67 60.49 29.42
CA GLU A 3 -16.55 60.07 30.26
C GLU A 3 -15.79 58.85 29.72
N SER A 4 -14.47 58.94 29.80
CA SER A 4 -13.50 57.90 29.48
C SER A 4 -13.52 56.81 30.56
N ALA A 5 -13.95 55.60 30.20
CA ALA A 5 -13.77 54.41 31.03
C ALA A 5 -12.30 53.94 30.94
N ILE A 6 -11.56 54.12 32.03
CA ILE A 6 -10.21 53.56 32.20
C ILE A 6 -10.34 52.08 32.52
N ILE A 7 -10.00 51.22 31.57
CA ILE A 7 -9.86 49.77 31.79
C ILE A 7 -8.49 49.53 32.41
N THR A 8 -8.46 49.24 33.71
CA THR A 8 -7.25 48.84 34.43
C THR A 8 -6.96 47.37 34.14
N ILE A 9 -5.90 47.10 33.38
CA ILE A 9 -5.38 45.74 33.14
C ILE A 9 -4.62 45.30 34.40
N PRO A 10 -4.94 44.15 35.01
CA PRO A 10 -4.20 43.67 36.17
C PRO A 10 -2.80 43.18 35.76
N PRO A 11 -1.79 43.28 36.65
CA PRO A 11 -0.43 42.88 36.33
C PRO A 11 -0.35 41.38 36.06
N ALA A 12 0.52 41.01 35.12
CA ALA A 12 0.87 39.66 34.76
C ALA A 12 1.50 38.90 35.94
N ASN A 13 0.66 38.35 36.82
CA ASN A 13 1.07 37.35 37.78
C ASN A 13 1.31 36.02 37.06
N THR A 14 2.60 35.76 36.80
CA THR A 14 3.25 34.45 36.80
C THR A 14 2.34 33.21 36.81
N MET A 15 2.03 32.71 35.62
CA MET A 15 1.48 31.36 35.38
C MET A 15 2.45 30.20 35.75
N ALA A 16 3.60 30.51 36.35
CA ALA A 16 4.64 29.53 36.70
C ALA A 16 4.39 28.77 38.02
N GLU A 17 3.34 29.08 38.79
CA GLU A 17 3.08 28.41 40.08
C GLU A 17 1.96 27.36 40.06
N ARG A 18 1.22 27.18 38.96
CA ARG A 18 0.10 26.22 38.90
C ARG A 18 0.47 24.79 38.49
N PHE A 19 1.73 24.52 38.19
CA PHE A 19 2.28 23.17 37.98
C PHE A 19 3.37 22.85 39.01
N LYS A 20 3.06 22.95 40.30
CA LYS A 20 3.81 22.21 41.32
C LYS A 20 3.10 20.88 41.54
N PRO A 21 3.62 19.75 41.04
CA PRO A 21 3.04 18.45 41.36
C PRO A 21 3.25 18.21 42.85
N ASN A 22 2.15 18.11 43.59
CA ASN A 22 2.16 17.58 44.96
C ASN A 22 2.52 16.09 44.89
N VAL A 23 3.82 15.81 44.74
CA VAL A 23 4.36 14.46 44.86
C VAL A 23 4.55 14.20 46.36
N PRO A 24 3.82 13.24 46.96
CA PRO A 24 4.10 12.83 48.32
C PRO A 24 5.54 12.34 48.40
N ARG A 25 6.27 12.86 49.38
CA ARG A 25 7.66 12.51 49.71
C ARG A 25 7.68 11.08 50.28
N ALA A 26 7.43 10.10 49.41
CA ALA A 26 7.41 8.69 49.74
C ALA A 26 8.69 8.05 49.23
N ASN A 27 9.50 7.62 50.18
CA ASN A 27 10.50 6.55 50.14
C ASN A 27 11.49 6.59 48.98
N SER A 28 12.74 6.81 49.36
CA SER A 28 13.95 6.44 48.62
C SER A 28 13.91 4.94 48.29
N ALA A 29 13.13 4.57 47.28
CA ALA A 29 13.20 3.27 46.64
C ALA A 29 14.56 3.26 45.98
N ALA A 30 15.48 2.47 46.54
CA ALA A 30 16.72 2.12 45.88
C ALA A 30 16.35 1.65 44.47
N THR A 31 16.58 2.51 43.48
CA THR A 31 16.48 2.15 42.07
C THR A 31 17.46 1.01 41.91
N VAL A 32 16.95 -0.22 41.87
CA VAL A 32 17.75 -1.40 41.58
C VAL A 32 18.31 -1.16 40.19
N GLN A 33 19.53 -0.63 40.13
CA GLN A 33 20.32 -0.64 38.93
C GLN A 33 20.55 -2.10 38.63
N ILE A 34 19.75 -2.65 37.71
CA ILE A 34 20.05 -3.95 37.13
C ILE A 34 21.45 -3.79 36.54
N PRO A 35 22.48 -4.43 37.11
CA PRO A 35 23.81 -4.35 36.57
C PRO A 35 23.72 -5.03 35.22
N TRP A 36 23.94 -4.27 34.15
CA TRP A 36 24.10 -4.84 32.83
C TRP A 36 25.19 -5.91 32.95
N PRO A 37 24.93 -7.16 32.53
CA PRO A 37 25.95 -8.20 32.56
C PRO A 37 27.22 -7.64 31.91
N THR A 38 28.36 -7.84 32.57
CA THR A 38 29.67 -7.24 32.29
C THR A 38 30.22 -7.46 30.86
N GLY A 39 29.45 -8.07 29.96
CA GLY A 39 29.70 -8.16 28.52
C GLY A 39 28.64 -7.44 27.67
N GLY A 40 28.19 -6.25 28.10
CA GLY A 40 27.20 -5.44 27.38
C GLY A 40 27.52 -5.27 25.90
N LEU A 41 26.47 -5.14 25.09
CA LEU A 41 26.61 -4.98 23.64
C LEU A 41 27.53 -3.79 23.33
N PRO A 42 28.53 -3.92 22.43
CA PRO A 42 29.36 -2.79 22.03
C PRO A 42 28.50 -1.62 21.52
N THR A 43 28.93 -0.40 21.81
CA THR A 43 28.14 0.81 21.50
C THR A 43 27.84 0.89 20.00
N GLU A 44 28.78 0.46 19.17
CA GLU A 44 28.69 0.41 17.72
C GLU A 44 27.57 -0.53 17.26
N ILE A 45 27.49 -1.73 17.85
CA ILE A 45 26.45 -2.71 17.51
C ILE A 45 25.09 -2.19 17.98
N PHE A 46 25.02 -1.59 19.17
CA PHE A 46 23.77 -1.05 19.70
C PHE A 46 23.27 0.11 18.83
N THR A 47 24.15 1.03 18.47
CA THR A 47 23.85 2.13 17.54
C THR A 47 23.38 1.61 16.18
N ASN A 48 24.03 0.57 15.63
CA ASN A 48 23.60 -0.04 14.37
C ASN A 48 22.20 -0.66 14.47
N ILE A 49 21.89 -1.37 15.57
CA ILE A 49 20.55 -1.90 15.81
C ILE A 49 19.53 -0.75 15.85
N LEU A 50 19.83 0.33 16.56
CA LEU A 50 18.95 1.51 16.61
C LEU A 50 18.76 2.15 15.23
N LEU A 51 19.84 2.29 14.45
CA LEU A 51 19.77 2.88 13.11
C LEU A 51 18.90 2.04 12.17
N VAL A 52 19.07 0.71 12.16
CA VAL A 52 18.29 -0.19 11.30
C VAL A 52 16.83 -0.22 11.74
N THR A 53 16.56 -0.40 13.03
CA THR A 53 15.19 -0.51 13.56
C THR A 53 14.40 0.78 13.39
N LEU A 54 15.01 1.94 13.63
CA LEU A 54 14.33 3.23 13.52
C LEU A 54 14.20 3.71 12.07
N SER A 55 15.15 3.37 11.19
CA SER A 55 15.02 3.71 9.75
C SER A 55 13.77 3.09 9.13
N ASN A 56 13.37 1.90 9.58
CA ASN A 56 12.14 1.25 9.12
C ASN A 56 10.87 1.97 9.60
N LEU A 57 10.91 2.69 10.73
CA LEU A 57 9.79 3.47 11.24
C LEU A 57 9.56 4.77 10.45
N HIS A 58 10.54 5.21 9.64
CA HIS A 58 10.43 6.47 8.90
C HIS A 58 9.39 6.38 7.76
N PHE A 59 9.02 5.18 7.31
CA PHE A 59 8.22 4.98 6.09
C PHE A 59 6.77 4.58 6.31
N ASP A 60 6.27 4.58 7.55
CA ASP A 60 4.86 4.25 7.76
C ASP A 60 3.94 5.42 7.37
N SER A 61 3.38 5.34 6.17
CA SER A 61 2.45 6.31 5.60
C SER A 61 1.09 6.36 6.32
N PHE A 62 0.76 5.35 7.13
CA PHE A 62 -0.59 5.19 7.68
C PHE A 62 -0.83 5.88 9.03
N GLY A 63 0.10 6.72 9.49
CA GLY A 63 -0.13 7.70 10.57
C GLY A 63 -0.44 7.12 11.97
N GLY A 64 -0.55 5.80 12.11
CA GLY A 64 -0.94 5.12 13.35
C GLY A 64 0.23 4.66 14.23
N VAL A 65 1.46 4.62 13.71
CA VAL A 65 2.61 4.09 14.45
C VAL A 65 3.36 5.21 15.18
N ALA A 66 3.90 4.86 16.36
CA ALA A 66 4.78 5.71 17.16
C ALA A 66 5.89 6.27 16.27
N THR A 67 6.08 7.59 16.35
CA THR A 67 7.01 8.28 15.46
C THR A 67 8.43 7.92 15.88
N ALA A 68 9.37 7.91 14.94
CA ALA A 68 10.76 7.56 15.26
C ALA A 68 11.32 8.40 16.41
N LEU A 69 10.95 9.69 16.46
CA LEU A 69 11.27 10.57 17.58
C LEU A 69 10.62 10.11 18.89
N LYS A 70 9.33 9.73 18.92
CA LYS A 70 8.71 9.18 20.13
C LYS A 70 9.46 7.94 20.64
N CYS A 71 9.81 7.02 19.75
CA CYS A 71 10.61 5.84 20.09
C CYS A 71 11.98 6.22 20.65
N LEU A 72 12.66 7.21 20.05
CA LEU A 72 13.93 7.72 20.58
C LEU A 72 13.79 8.28 21.99
N TYR A 73 12.71 9.01 22.29
CA TYR A 73 12.47 9.50 23.64
C TYR A 73 12.21 8.35 24.63
N GLN A 74 11.47 7.32 24.24
CA GLN A 74 11.31 6.11 25.08
C GLN A 74 12.65 5.42 25.33
N LEU A 75 13.50 5.26 24.31
CA LEU A 75 14.85 4.68 24.43
C LEU A 75 15.74 5.48 25.41
N ARG A 76 15.60 6.81 25.45
CA ARG A 76 16.32 7.69 26.39
C ARG A 76 15.89 7.54 27.85
N LEU A 77 14.74 6.90 28.11
CA LEU A 77 14.23 6.62 29.45
C LEU A 77 14.73 5.28 30.01
N VAL A 78 15.23 4.38 29.16
CA VAL A 78 15.69 3.04 29.57
C VAL A 78 16.88 3.11 30.53
N SER A 79 17.93 3.86 30.17
CA SER A 79 19.10 4.06 31.03
C SER A 79 19.87 5.32 30.66
N SER A 80 20.75 5.79 31.54
CA SER A 80 21.66 6.91 31.27
C SER A 80 22.63 6.60 30.13
N ALA A 81 23.07 5.35 30.01
CA ALA A 81 23.93 4.88 28.92
C ALA A 81 23.21 4.99 27.57
N TRP A 82 21.96 4.49 27.49
CA TRP A 82 21.15 4.56 26.27
C TRP A 82 20.86 6.00 25.87
N ARG A 83 20.51 6.85 26.85
CA ARG A 83 20.35 8.28 26.62
C ARG A 83 21.58 8.92 26.03
N ARG A 84 22.78 8.63 26.58
CA ARG A 84 24.04 9.17 26.06
C ARG A 84 24.32 8.70 24.63
N ILE A 85 24.09 7.43 24.34
CA ILE A 85 24.28 6.88 22.99
C ILE A 85 23.33 7.55 22.00
N VAL A 86 22.04 7.62 22.35
CA VAL A 86 21.01 8.26 21.53
C VAL A 86 21.33 9.75 21.31
N ASP A 87 21.67 10.47 22.38
CA ASP A 87 21.94 11.92 22.33
C ASP A 87 23.21 12.26 21.53
N ASN A 88 24.20 11.36 21.49
CA ASN A 88 25.48 11.54 20.80
C ASN A 88 25.56 10.86 19.43
N THR A 89 24.43 10.40 18.88
CA THR A 89 24.39 9.78 17.55
C THR A 89 23.55 10.62 16.60
N PRO A 90 24.15 11.59 15.88
CA PRO A 90 23.42 12.53 15.03
C PRO A 90 22.47 11.89 13.99
N PRO A 91 22.83 10.76 13.33
CA PRO A 91 21.94 10.12 12.37
C PRO A 91 20.57 9.70 12.92
N LEU A 92 20.46 9.45 14.24
CA LEU A 92 19.18 9.11 14.87
C LEU A 92 18.21 10.32 14.91
N TRP A 93 18.72 11.55 14.85
CA TRP A 93 17.92 12.78 14.96
C TRP A 93 17.55 13.39 13.60
N THR A 94 17.70 12.62 12.52
CA THR A 94 17.54 13.12 11.15
C THR A 94 16.11 13.16 10.66
N PHE A 95 15.21 12.38 11.26
CA PHE A 95 13.78 12.37 10.91
C PHE A 95 13.02 13.39 11.74
N ILE A 96 12.44 14.38 11.07
CA ILE A 96 11.79 15.53 11.69
C ILE A 96 10.40 15.68 11.08
N GLU A 97 9.38 15.71 11.92
CA GLU A 97 7.98 15.75 11.47
C GLU A 97 7.18 16.88 12.15
N SER A 98 6.17 17.39 11.44
CA SER A 98 5.34 18.52 11.90
C SER A 98 4.38 18.21 13.05
N SER A 99 4.14 16.92 13.34
CA SER A 99 3.32 16.48 14.49
C SER A 99 4.05 16.57 15.83
N VAL A 100 5.36 16.81 15.81
CA VAL A 100 6.19 16.88 17.01
C VAL A 100 6.21 18.31 17.56
N PRO A 101 6.21 18.51 18.90
CA PRO A 101 6.26 19.84 19.49
C PRO A 101 7.47 20.66 19.00
N PRO A 102 7.34 21.98 18.80
CA PRO A 102 8.41 22.83 18.27
C PRO A 102 9.75 22.73 19.01
N ASP A 103 9.72 22.59 20.34
CA ASP A 103 10.95 22.47 21.15
C ASP A 103 11.72 21.18 20.83
N ILE A 104 11.00 20.11 20.51
CA ILE A 104 11.58 18.82 20.15
C ILE A 104 12.17 18.88 18.74
N VAL A 105 11.55 19.65 17.83
CA VAL A 105 12.09 19.95 16.49
C VAL A 105 13.44 20.67 16.62
N ASP A 106 13.54 21.67 17.50
CA ASP A 106 14.81 22.38 17.74
C ASP A 106 15.89 21.45 18.30
N ILE A 107 15.53 20.58 19.24
CA ILE A 107 16.44 19.57 19.78
C ILE A 107 16.93 18.62 18.68
N ALA A 108 16.03 18.16 17.81
CA ALA A 108 16.37 17.26 16.70
C ALA A 108 17.27 17.95 15.67
N LEU A 109 16.94 19.17 15.26
CA LEU A 109 17.76 19.98 14.36
C LEU A 109 19.16 20.20 14.92
N LYS A 110 19.28 20.54 16.21
CA LYS A 110 20.57 20.71 16.89
C LYS A 110 21.37 19.42 16.94
N ARG A 111 20.74 18.30 17.30
CA ARG A 111 21.43 17.00 17.48
C ARG A 111 21.75 16.28 16.18
N SER A 112 21.03 16.57 15.10
CA SER A 112 21.32 16.02 13.78
C SER A 112 22.62 16.58 13.16
N GLU A 113 23.16 17.67 13.70
CA GLU A 113 24.43 18.31 13.29
C GLU A 113 24.52 18.59 11.79
N ALA A 114 25.41 17.92 11.05
CA ALA A 114 25.57 18.04 9.59
C ALA A 114 24.89 16.91 8.81
N SER A 115 24.19 16.00 9.51
CA SER A 115 23.55 14.84 8.90
C SER A 115 22.44 15.25 7.94
N LEU A 116 22.17 14.40 6.96
CA LEU A 116 21.08 14.60 6.01
C LEU A 116 19.72 14.42 6.68
N LEU A 117 18.78 15.31 6.38
CA LEU A 117 17.48 15.39 7.02
C LEU A 117 16.39 14.70 6.19
N SER A 118 15.46 14.05 6.89
CA SER A 118 14.19 13.56 6.35
C SER A 118 13.06 14.36 6.97
N ILE A 119 12.42 15.20 6.17
CA ILE A 119 11.38 16.13 6.62
C ILE A 119 10.01 15.58 6.24
N ARG A 120 9.08 15.50 7.19
CA ARG A 120 7.69 15.11 6.93
C ARG A 120 6.71 16.16 7.47
N VAL A 121 5.84 16.68 6.61
CA VAL A 121 4.70 17.51 7.04
C VAL A 121 3.41 16.75 6.81
N ARG A 122 2.73 16.41 7.90
CA ARG A 122 1.45 15.69 7.84
C ARG A 122 0.32 16.59 7.38
N ARG A 123 -0.64 16.02 6.65
CA ARG A 123 -1.86 16.72 6.20
C ARG A 123 -2.61 17.41 7.34
N ASN A 124 -2.75 16.75 8.50
CA ASN A 124 -3.47 17.31 9.65
C ASN A 124 -2.69 18.36 10.47
N ALA A 125 -1.52 18.80 10.00
CA ALA A 125 -0.66 19.74 10.72
C ALA A 125 -0.87 21.22 10.29
N PHE A 126 -2.04 21.57 9.74
CA PHE A 126 -2.36 22.92 9.22
C PHE A 126 -1.88 24.05 10.15
N ALA A 127 -2.24 24.00 11.43
CA ALA A 127 -1.92 25.05 12.40
C ALA A 127 -0.42 25.16 12.72
N THR A 128 0.36 24.09 12.52
CA THR A 128 1.79 24.05 12.87
C THR A 128 2.70 24.10 11.66
N ALA A 129 2.21 23.84 10.44
CA ALA A 129 2.99 23.74 9.21
C ALA A 129 3.89 24.97 8.99
N SER A 130 3.34 26.19 9.11
CA SER A 130 4.13 27.42 8.96
C SER A 130 5.29 27.51 9.95
N SER A 131 5.00 27.35 11.24
CA SER A 131 6.01 27.41 12.32
C SER A 131 7.07 26.32 12.20
N PHE A 132 6.66 25.14 11.73
CA PHE A 132 7.54 24.02 11.47
C PHE A 132 8.47 24.32 10.29
N MET A 133 7.89 24.76 9.16
CA MET A 133 8.64 25.08 7.94
C MET A 133 9.65 26.19 8.17
N GLN A 134 9.32 27.23 8.95
CA GLN A 134 10.26 28.28 9.34
C GLN A 134 11.53 27.73 10.04
N LYS A 135 11.42 26.62 10.77
CA LYS A 135 12.56 25.98 11.44
C LYS A 135 13.37 25.08 10.50
N VAL A 136 12.72 24.33 9.60
CA VAL A 136 13.41 23.32 8.76
C VAL A 136 13.93 23.85 7.43
N VAL A 137 13.30 24.90 6.88
CA VAL A 137 13.68 25.52 5.59
C VAL A 137 15.11 26.08 5.58
N PRO A 138 15.63 26.73 6.65
CA PRO A 138 17.03 27.14 6.71
C PRO A 138 18.04 25.99 6.51
N HIS A 139 17.59 24.75 6.66
CA HIS A 139 18.40 23.54 6.50
C HIS A 139 18.18 22.81 5.16
N VAL A 140 17.55 23.44 4.16
CA VAL A 140 17.22 22.81 2.86
C VAL A 140 18.42 22.15 2.17
N GLY A 141 19.63 22.70 2.30
CA GLY A 141 20.85 22.12 1.73
C GLY A 141 21.23 20.75 2.32
N ARG A 142 20.62 20.37 3.45
CA ARG A 142 20.78 19.07 4.12
C ARG A 142 19.62 18.12 3.86
N TRP A 143 18.55 18.53 3.17
CA TRP A 143 17.41 17.67 2.94
C TRP A 143 17.81 16.51 2.01
N LYS A 144 17.46 15.29 2.42
CA LYS A 144 17.57 14.06 1.62
C LYS A 144 16.20 13.55 1.22
N VAL A 145 15.24 13.58 2.15
CA VAL A 145 13.85 13.20 1.91
C VAL A 145 12.95 14.35 2.34
N ALA A 146 11.99 14.72 1.51
CA ALA A 146 10.96 15.69 1.85
C ALA A 146 9.59 15.13 1.48
N ASP A 147 8.75 14.91 2.48
CA ASP A 147 7.38 14.41 2.37
C ASP A 147 6.44 15.53 2.84
N LEU A 148 5.86 16.26 1.91
CA LEU A 148 5.26 17.56 2.15
C LEU A 148 3.78 17.53 1.78
N SER A 149 2.94 17.82 2.77
CA SER A 149 1.53 18.12 2.50
C SER A 149 1.36 19.45 1.79
N ASP A 150 0.15 19.67 1.27
CA ASP A 150 -0.31 20.94 0.72
C ASP A 150 0.03 22.17 1.55
N THR A 151 -0.22 22.10 2.85
CA THR A 151 0.07 23.20 3.78
C THR A 151 1.54 23.59 3.84
N ALA A 152 2.44 22.66 3.51
CA ALA A 152 3.87 22.93 3.51
C ALA A 152 4.35 23.53 2.19
N CYS A 153 3.62 23.28 1.10
CA CYS A 153 4.06 23.65 -0.24
C CYS A 153 4.14 25.18 -0.42
N GLU A 154 3.31 25.93 0.28
CA GLU A 154 3.35 27.41 0.30
C GLU A 154 4.64 27.96 0.93
N TYR A 155 5.28 27.19 1.81
CA TYR A 155 6.49 27.59 2.53
C TYR A 155 7.77 26.99 1.94
N LEU A 156 7.68 26.39 0.75
CA LEU A 156 8.84 25.78 0.10
C LEU A 156 9.93 26.82 -0.19
N PRO A 157 11.19 26.51 0.12
CA PRO A 157 12.28 27.42 -0.13
C PRO A 157 12.45 27.69 -1.63
N ARG A 158 12.85 28.91 -1.95
CA ARG A 158 13.37 29.29 -3.27
C ARG A 158 14.86 28.95 -3.45
N THR A 159 15.49 28.37 -2.43
CA THR A 159 16.88 27.93 -2.47
C THR A 159 16.96 26.47 -2.96
N PRO A 160 18.02 26.12 -3.71
CA PRO A 160 18.16 24.77 -4.25
C PRO A 160 18.38 23.74 -3.14
N ALA A 161 17.86 22.54 -3.35
CA ALA A 161 18.04 21.38 -2.48
C ALA A 161 18.97 20.34 -3.14
N PRO A 162 20.29 20.60 -3.24
CA PRO A 162 21.19 19.81 -4.09
C PRO A 162 21.35 18.35 -3.64
N ARG A 163 21.05 18.05 -2.37
CA ARG A 163 21.18 16.71 -1.78
C ARG A 163 19.83 15.98 -1.67
N LEU A 164 18.74 16.58 -2.16
CA LEU A 164 17.41 15.97 -2.11
C LEU A 164 17.36 14.78 -3.06
N GLN A 165 17.05 13.61 -2.50
CA GLN A 165 16.97 12.33 -3.21
C GLN A 165 15.52 11.90 -3.40
N GLU A 166 14.64 12.24 -2.47
CA GLU A 166 13.24 11.85 -2.52
C GLU A 166 12.36 13.05 -2.18
N ILE A 167 11.36 13.31 -3.02
CA ILE A 167 10.33 14.30 -2.73
C ILE A 167 8.95 13.67 -2.96
N ALA A 168 8.09 13.81 -1.97
CA ALA A 168 6.67 13.53 -2.06
C ALA A 168 5.91 14.83 -1.81
N LEU A 169 5.11 15.22 -2.79
CA LEU A 169 4.18 16.34 -2.69
C LEU A 169 2.78 15.72 -2.62
N ILE A 170 2.08 16.01 -1.53
CA ILE A 170 0.82 15.38 -1.20
C ILE A 170 -0.23 16.46 -0.99
N GLY A 171 -1.04 16.68 -2.02
CA GLY A 171 -2.13 17.64 -1.97
C GLY A 171 -3.41 17.09 -1.34
N ASP A 172 -4.29 18.02 -1.01
CA ASP A 172 -5.73 17.80 -1.00
C ASP A 172 -6.33 18.31 -2.33
N HIS A 173 -7.60 18.04 -2.60
CA HIS A 173 -8.27 18.21 -3.89
C HIS A 173 -8.16 19.60 -4.58
N ASP A 174 -7.71 20.63 -3.86
CA ASP A 174 -7.59 22.01 -4.37
C ASP A 174 -6.16 22.57 -4.34
N MET A 175 -5.13 21.76 -4.05
CA MET A 175 -3.78 22.29 -3.90
C MET A 175 -3.19 22.72 -5.25
N VAL A 176 -3.01 24.03 -5.40
CA VAL A 176 -2.23 24.63 -6.47
C VAL A 176 -0.77 24.79 -6.02
N SER A 177 0.09 23.92 -6.54
CA SER A 177 1.53 24.03 -6.41
C SER A 177 2.10 25.00 -7.45
N ASN A 178 2.88 25.97 -6.98
CA ASN A 178 3.63 26.85 -7.88
C ASN A 178 4.74 26.03 -8.57
N PRO A 179 4.86 26.03 -9.91
CA PRO A 179 5.90 25.29 -10.62
C PRO A 179 7.34 25.68 -10.20
N GLU A 180 7.54 26.78 -9.49
CA GLU A 180 8.84 27.18 -8.93
C GLU A 180 9.26 26.43 -7.66
N ILE A 181 8.60 25.32 -7.32
CA ILE A 181 8.95 24.47 -6.18
C ILE A 181 10.43 24.05 -6.28
N LEU A 182 11.21 24.50 -5.29
CA LEU A 182 12.65 24.30 -5.18
C LEU A 182 13.44 24.81 -6.41
N ARG A 183 13.25 26.09 -6.77
CA ARG A 183 14.01 26.79 -7.83
C ARG A 183 15.44 26.24 -8.00
N GLY A 184 15.68 25.61 -9.14
CA GLY A 184 16.97 25.05 -9.52
C GLY A 184 16.86 23.61 -9.99
N GLU A 185 17.99 23.07 -10.44
CA GLU A 185 18.07 21.65 -10.72
C GLU A 185 18.07 20.86 -9.40
N LEU A 186 17.37 19.74 -9.38
CA LEU A 186 17.44 18.75 -8.30
C LEU A 186 18.35 17.60 -8.76
N PRO A 187 19.69 17.80 -8.79
CA PRO A 187 20.61 16.87 -9.44
C PRO A 187 20.63 15.50 -8.76
N SER A 188 20.31 15.42 -7.47
CA SER A 188 20.33 14.17 -6.72
C SER A 188 18.98 13.46 -6.65
N LEU A 189 17.92 14.02 -7.25
CA LEU A 189 16.57 13.48 -7.10
C LEU A 189 16.44 12.14 -7.81
N GLN A 190 15.97 11.14 -7.07
CA GLN A 190 15.79 9.76 -7.50
C GLN A 190 14.34 9.32 -7.40
N ARG A 191 13.58 9.82 -6.43
CA ARG A 191 12.16 9.48 -6.23
C ARG A 191 11.29 10.74 -6.22
N LEU A 192 10.27 10.73 -7.06
CA LEU A 192 9.25 11.76 -7.13
C LEU A 192 7.89 11.13 -6.90
N THR A 193 7.16 11.61 -5.90
CA THR A 193 5.76 11.27 -5.67
C THR A 193 4.92 12.54 -5.75
N LEU A 194 3.92 12.53 -6.63
CA LEU A 194 2.93 13.58 -6.81
C LEU A 194 1.57 12.96 -6.51
N ASP A 195 1.03 13.21 -5.32
CA ASP A 195 -0.25 12.66 -4.88
C ASP A 195 -1.25 13.80 -4.73
N HIS A 196 -2.26 13.86 -5.60
CA HIS A 196 -3.29 14.91 -5.65
C HIS A 196 -2.71 16.33 -5.79
N VAL A 197 -1.72 16.50 -6.68
CA VAL A 197 -0.99 17.77 -6.89
C VAL A 197 -1.39 18.40 -8.22
N HIS A 198 -1.69 19.70 -8.20
CA HIS A 198 -1.95 20.51 -9.40
C HIS A 198 -0.85 21.56 -9.60
N PHE A 199 -0.52 21.87 -10.84
CA PHE A 199 0.46 22.93 -11.18
C PHE A 199 -0.21 24.01 -12.03
N THR A 200 0.06 25.30 -11.74
CA THR A 200 -0.43 26.44 -12.55
C THR A 200 0.39 26.68 -13.83
N GLY A 201 1.21 25.74 -14.24
CA GLY A 201 2.12 25.88 -15.37
C GLY A 201 2.81 24.56 -15.67
N PRO A 202 3.79 24.56 -16.60
CA PRO A 202 4.49 23.33 -16.96
C PRO A 202 5.19 22.74 -15.74
N LEU A 203 5.20 21.40 -15.68
CA LEU A 203 5.95 20.68 -14.65
C LEU A 203 7.41 21.15 -14.57
N PRO A 204 7.94 21.31 -13.33
CA PRO A 204 9.35 21.64 -13.15
C PRO A 204 10.27 20.51 -13.64
N SER A 205 11.53 20.84 -13.92
CA SER A 205 12.54 19.85 -14.29
C SER A 205 13.06 19.13 -13.04
N PHE A 206 12.81 17.82 -12.94
CA PHE A 206 13.16 17.02 -11.77
C PHE A 206 14.57 16.39 -11.81
N GLY A 207 15.50 17.00 -12.55
CA GLY A 207 16.86 16.46 -12.75
C GLY A 207 16.90 15.20 -13.63
N ARG A 208 18.08 14.66 -13.93
CA ARG A 208 18.23 13.50 -14.85
C ARG A 208 18.31 12.13 -14.15
N ASN A 209 18.37 12.15 -12.81
CA ASN A 209 18.63 10.95 -12.01
C ASN A 209 17.35 10.29 -11.46
N LEU A 210 16.18 10.69 -11.97
CA LEU A 210 14.91 10.14 -11.53
C LEU A 210 14.80 8.66 -11.89
N ARG A 211 14.51 7.83 -10.87
CA ARG A 211 14.40 6.36 -10.97
C ARG A 211 13.02 5.85 -10.56
N PHE A 212 12.33 6.59 -9.69
CA PHE A 212 11.02 6.21 -9.18
C PHE A 212 10.07 7.37 -9.38
N LEU A 213 8.98 7.14 -10.10
CA LEU A 213 7.95 8.12 -10.37
C LEU A 213 6.60 7.56 -9.91
N THR A 214 5.94 8.27 -9.01
CA THR A 214 4.57 7.99 -8.59
C THR A 214 3.73 9.23 -8.84
N ILE A 215 2.69 9.11 -9.65
CA ILE A 215 1.70 10.17 -9.89
C ILE A 215 0.34 9.59 -9.53
N ARG A 216 -0.35 10.17 -8.55
CA ARG A 216 -1.70 9.81 -8.12
C ARG A 216 -2.58 11.05 -8.23
N GLN A 217 -3.73 10.94 -8.87
CA GLN A 217 -4.67 12.04 -9.07
C GLN A 217 -6.09 11.65 -8.64
N SER A 218 -6.76 12.57 -7.95
CA SER A 218 -8.14 12.40 -7.49
C SER A 218 -9.13 12.96 -8.49
N ARG A 219 -10.42 12.84 -8.20
CA ARG A 219 -11.47 13.37 -9.07
C ARG A 219 -11.45 14.90 -9.07
N SER A 220 -11.33 15.46 -10.27
CA SER A 220 -12.12 16.59 -10.76
C SER A 220 -11.64 18.00 -10.40
N THR A 221 -10.51 18.43 -10.96
CA THR A 221 -10.41 19.82 -11.42
C THR A 221 -9.77 19.89 -12.80
N ASP A 222 -10.04 20.93 -13.60
CA ASP A 222 -9.41 21.17 -14.91
C ASP A 222 -7.88 21.42 -14.82
N ARG A 223 -7.27 21.26 -13.64
CA ARG A 223 -5.87 21.55 -13.33
C ARG A 223 -5.04 20.30 -13.02
N ASP A 224 -5.57 19.12 -13.34
CA ASP A 224 -4.86 17.85 -13.19
C ASP A 224 -3.61 17.80 -14.09
N ILE A 225 -2.61 17.03 -13.66
CA ILE A 225 -1.43 16.74 -14.50
C ILE A 225 -1.91 16.08 -15.80
N THR A 226 -1.57 16.70 -16.92
CA THR A 226 -2.04 16.29 -18.26
C THR A 226 -1.25 15.09 -18.79
N TYR A 227 -1.80 14.38 -19.77
CA TYR A 227 -1.08 13.30 -20.45
C TYR A 227 0.21 13.77 -21.12
N THR A 228 0.20 14.97 -21.70
CA THR A 228 1.37 15.59 -22.33
C THR A 228 2.50 15.78 -21.31
N GLU A 229 2.16 16.15 -20.09
CA GLU A 229 3.12 16.34 -19.00
C GLU A 229 3.70 15.02 -18.50
N ILE A 230 2.87 14.00 -18.34
CA ILE A 230 3.34 12.64 -17.98
C ILE A 230 4.23 12.09 -19.09
N HIS A 231 3.78 12.17 -20.35
CA HIS A 231 4.55 11.73 -21.51
C HIS A 231 5.92 12.41 -21.57
N ARG A 232 5.95 13.74 -21.37
CA ARG A 232 7.19 14.51 -21.28
C ARG A 232 8.09 14.03 -20.14
N LEU A 233 7.55 13.77 -18.95
CA LEU A 233 8.34 13.20 -17.84
C LEU A 233 8.97 11.86 -18.22
N LEU A 234 8.19 10.98 -18.85
CA LEU A 234 8.70 9.66 -19.25
C LEU A 234 9.76 9.77 -20.36
N LEU A 235 9.62 10.69 -21.31
CA LEU A 235 10.63 10.98 -22.33
C LEU A 235 11.93 11.52 -21.74
N LEU A 236 11.85 12.38 -20.72
CA LEU A 236 13.02 13.00 -20.10
C LEU A 236 13.77 12.04 -19.16
N HIS A 237 13.13 10.97 -18.69
CA HIS A 237 13.65 10.09 -17.64
C HIS A 237 13.73 8.62 -18.09
N LEU A 238 14.59 8.33 -19.08
CA LEU A 238 14.79 6.98 -19.60
C LEU A 238 15.39 5.97 -18.58
N ASN A 239 15.87 6.48 -17.44
CA ASN A 239 16.46 5.70 -16.35
C ASN A 239 15.43 5.28 -15.29
N LEU A 240 14.13 5.51 -15.53
CA LEU A 240 13.06 5.07 -14.64
C LEU A 240 13.10 3.55 -14.45
N VAL A 241 13.06 3.14 -13.17
CA VAL A 241 13.05 1.75 -12.70
C VAL A 241 11.65 1.36 -12.25
N GLU A 242 10.94 2.27 -11.59
CA GLU A 242 9.56 2.07 -11.20
C GLU A 242 8.72 3.28 -11.58
N VAL A 243 7.57 3.00 -12.17
CA VAL A 243 6.56 4.00 -12.52
C VAL A 243 5.23 3.54 -11.94
N GLU A 244 4.56 4.41 -11.22
CA GLU A 244 3.17 4.24 -10.80
C GLU A 244 2.37 5.44 -11.27
N LEU A 245 1.35 5.20 -12.09
CA LEU A 245 0.41 6.21 -12.55
C LEU A 245 -0.96 5.81 -12.03
N GLY A 246 -1.61 6.69 -11.29
CA GLY A 246 -2.94 6.48 -10.77
C GLY A 246 -3.79 7.71 -11.02
N ALA A 247 -4.93 7.56 -11.69
CA ALA A 247 -5.89 8.66 -11.74
C ALA A 247 -7.29 8.16 -12.00
N SER A 248 -8.23 8.71 -11.22
CA SER A 248 -9.65 8.49 -11.44
C SER A 248 -10.17 9.19 -12.70
N ARG A 249 -9.57 10.33 -13.06
CA ARG A 249 -9.77 11.06 -14.30
C ARG A 249 -8.46 11.73 -14.69
N TRP A 250 -8.17 11.74 -15.97
CA TRP A 250 -7.11 12.56 -16.54
C TRP A 250 -7.78 13.68 -17.33
N SER A 251 -7.17 14.86 -17.37
CA SER A 251 -7.71 15.99 -18.12
C SER A 251 -7.97 15.58 -19.58
N GLU A 252 -9.20 15.83 -20.06
CA GLU A 252 -9.72 15.42 -21.38
C GLU A 252 -9.03 16.12 -22.56
N ALA A 253 -8.13 17.07 -22.30
CA ALA A 253 -7.25 17.66 -23.29
C ALA A 253 -6.21 16.63 -23.77
N LEU A 254 -6.70 15.54 -24.38
CA LEU A 254 -5.89 14.55 -25.04
C LEU A 254 -5.20 15.24 -26.23
N PRO A 255 -3.86 15.37 -26.20
CA PRO A 255 -3.16 15.67 -27.43
C PRO A 255 -3.52 14.60 -28.47
N ASN A 256 -3.59 14.97 -29.75
CA ASN A 256 -3.80 13.99 -30.82
C ASN A 256 -2.80 12.83 -30.60
N PRO A 257 -3.26 11.58 -30.39
CA PRO A 257 -2.41 10.41 -30.15
C PRO A 257 -1.26 10.27 -31.15
N GLU A 258 -1.51 10.69 -32.38
CA GLU A 258 -0.57 10.64 -33.50
C GLU A 258 0.66 11.53 -33.28
N ILE A 259 0.57 12.54 -32.41
CA ILE A 259 1.65 13.49 -32.11
C ILE A 259 2.57 12.95 -31.00
N LEU A 260 2.14 11.96 -30.21
CA LEU A 260 2.96 11.42 -29.14
C LEU A 260 4.11 10.58 -29.72
N GLU A 261 5.34 10.98 -29.40
CA GLU A 261 6.55 10.20 -29.68
C GLU A 261 6.55 8.88 -28.90
N ASP A 262 7.17 7.84 -29.45
CA ASP A 262 7.31 6.56 -28.75
C ASP A 262 8.30 6.69 -27.58
N VAL A 263 7.88 6.26 -26.40
CA VAL A 263 8.66 6.33 -25.16
C VAL A 263 9.32 4.99 -24.90
N ARG A 264 10.66 4.95 -24.88
CA ARG A 264 11.41 3.73 -24.56
C ARG A 264 11.96 3.80 -23.14
N LEU A 265 11.50 2.90 -22.27
CA LEU A 265 11.93 2.81 -20.87
C LEU A 265 12.72 1.52 -20.63
N PRO A 266 14.00 1.46 -21.07
CA PRO A 266 14.79 0.22 -21.01
C PRO A 266 15.11 -0.22 -19.58
N SER A 267 15.10 0.69 -18.61
CA SER A 267 15.41 0.39 -17.21
C SER A 267 14.19 0.01 -16.38
N LEU A 268 12.98 0.12 -16.94
CA LEU A 268 11.74 -0.04 -16.21
C LEU A 268 11.54 -1.50 -15.81
N ARG A 269 11.44 -1.73 -14.50
CA ARG A 269 11.21 -3.04 -13.88
C ARG A 269 9.80 -3.17 -13.35
N ARG A 270 9.26 -2.11 -12.76
CA ARG A 270 7.89 -2.07 -12.22
C ARG A 270 7.08 -0.98 -12.90
N PHE A 271 5.91 -1.33 -13.41
CA PHE A 271 4.96 -0.37 -13.95
C PHE A 271 3.56 -0.63 -13.42
N SER A 272 3.01 0.32 -12.67
CA SER A 272 1.68 0.25 -12.08
C SER A 272 0.79 1.32 -12.69
N LEU A 273 -0.40 0.94 -13.15
CA LEU A 273 -1.43 1.82 -13.67
C LEU A 273 -2.72 1.61 -12.89
N LEU A 274 -2.99 2.45 -11.90
CA LEU A 274 -4.03 2.24 -10.90
C LEU A 274 -5.21 3.19 -11.05
N GLY A 275 -6.35 2.79 -10.52
CA GLY A 275 -7.52 3.67 -10.33
C GLY A 275 -8.11 4.28 -11.59
N LEU A 276 -7.88 3.73 -12.78
CA LEU A 276 -8.46 4.27 -14.03
C LEU A 276 -9.99 4.29 -13.92
N GLY A 277 -10.59 5.48 -13.98
CA GLY A 277 -12.04 5.67 -13.96
C GLY A 277 -12.70 5.42 -15.33
N TYR A 278 -13.93 5.89 -15.48
CA TYR A 278 -14.74 5.74 -16.70
C TYR A 278 -14.05 6.26 -17.96
N ASP A 279 -13.21 7.28 -17.80
CA ASP A 279 -12.47 7.92 -18.90
C ASP A 279 -11.13 7.20 -19.18
N GLY A 280 -10.96 5.97 -18.68
CA GLY A 280 -9.73 5.19 -18.78
C GLY A 280 -9.24 4.95 -20.22
N LEU A 281 -10.12 5.08 -21.22
CA LEU A 281 -9.75 5.05 -22.63
C LEU A 281 -8.80 6.20 -23.02
N ALA A 282 -8.80 7.32 -22.30
CA ALA A 282 -7.86 8.39 -22.53
C ALA A 282 -6.40 7.98 -22.24
N SER A 283 -6.18 6.93 -21.44
CA SER A 283 -4.83 6.43 -21.15
C SER A 283 -4.28 5.50 -22.25
N LEU A 284 -5.14 5.04 -23.17
CA LEU A 284 -4.77 4.12 -24.25
C LEU A 284 -3.63 4.62 -25.12
N PRO A 285 -3.65 5.86 -25.64
CA PRO A 285 -2.55 6.39 -26.43
C PRO A 285 -1.22 6.36 -25.69
N LEU A 286 -1.22 6.73 -24.40
CA LEU A 286 0.00 6.75 -23.59
C LEU A 286 0.56 5.33 -23.42
N LEU A 287 -0.31 4.35 -23.11
CA LEU A 287 0.10 2.96 -22.94
C LEU A 287 0.68 2.35 -24.22
N GLN A 288 0.05 2.62 -25.37
CA GLN A 288 0.51 2.13 -26.67
C GLN A 288 1.86 2.73 -27.08
N LYS A 289 2.19 3.92 -26.58
CA LYS A 289 3.43 4.63 -26.88
C LYS A 289 4.59 4.25 -25.97
N ILE A 290 4.35 3.65 -24.81
CA ILE A 290 5.40 3.24 -23.89
C ILE A 290 5.88 1.82 -24.22
N THR A 291 7.18 1.67 -24.40
CA THR A 291 7.86 0.39 -24.58
C THR A 291 8.80 0.14 -23.41
N ALA A 292 8.54 -0.93 -22.65
CA ALA A 292 9.32 -1.29 -21.46
C ALA A 292 9.80 -2.76 -21.55
N PRO A 293 10.88 -3.03 -22.30
CA PRO A 293 11.28 -4.40 -22.64
C PRO A 293 11.73 -5.23 -21.43
N ASN A 294 12.18 -4.59 -20.36
CA ASN A 294 12.68 -5.22 -19.13
C ASN A 294 11.66 -5.18 -17.98
N CYS A 295 10.38 -4.89 -18.27
CA CYS A 295 9.34 -4.84 -17.27
C CYS A 295 9.10 -6.24 -16.70
N SER A 296 9.35 -6.40 -15.40
CA SER A 296 9.20 -7.68 -14.68
C SER A 296 8.07 -7.67 -13.67
N SER A 297 7.50 -6.50 -13.40
CA SER A 297 6.36 -6.28 -12.53
C SER A 297 5.38 -5.31 -13.21
N PHE A 298 4.16 -5.73 -13.51
CA PHE A 298 3.13 -4.86 -14.05
C PHE A 298 1.84 -4.94 -13.23
N GLU A 299 1.32 -3.81 -12.79
CA GLU A 299 0.04 -3.75 -12.10
C GLU A 299 -0.92 -2.86 -12.87
N PHE A 300 -2.16 -3.29 -13.01
CA PHE A 300 -3.23 -2.56 -13.64
C PHE A 300 -4.46 -2.62 -12.76
N GLY A 301 -5.03 -1.48 -12.45
CA GLY A 301 -6.21 -1.32 -11.61
C GLY A 301 -7.19 -0.36 -12.27
N THR A 302 -8.44 -0.80 -12.48
CA THR A 302 -9.54 0.07 -12.92
C THR A 302 -10.74 -0.05 -12.00
N HIS A 303 -11.34 1.09 -11.66
CA HIS A 303 -12.54 1.14 -10.84
C HIS A 303 -13.83 0.85 -11.62
N HIS A 304 -13.81 0.99 -12.94
CA HIS A 304 -14.95 0.72 -13.82
C HIS A 304 -14.42 0.40 -15.21
N LEU A 305 -14.69 -0.81 -15.70
CA LEU A 305 -14.35 -1.13 -17.08
C LEU A 305 -15.32 -0.41 -18.04
N PRO A 306 -14.81 0.38 -19.00
CA PRO A 306 -15.65 0.95 -20.03
C PRO A 306 -16.24 -0.16 -20.90
N GLU A 307 -17.32 0.14 -21.65
CA GLU A 307 -17.90 -0.78 -22.63
C GLU A 307 -16.86 -1.25 -23.67
N LYS A 308 -15.81 -0.45 -23.89
CA LYS A 308 -14.65 -0.76 -24.74
C LYS A 308 -13.47 -1.35 -23.94
N SER A 309 -13.76 -2.26 -23.01
CA SER A 309 -12.74 -2.95 -22.20
C SER A 309 -11.71 -3.69 -23.07
N LEU A 310 -12.12 -4.21 -24.23
CA LEU A 310 -11.24 -4.95 -25.12
C LEU A 310 -10.05 -4.11 -25.64
N ASP A 311 -10.29 -2.85 -26.02
CA ASP A 311 -9.23 -1.95 -26.53
C ASP A 311 -8.17 -1.70 -25.43
N LEU A 312 -8.63 -1.51 -24.19
CA LEU A 312 -7.79 -1.33 -23.01
C LEU A 312 -6.95 -2.56 -22.72
N LEU A 313 -7.57 -3.73 -22.78
CA LEU A 313 -6.91 -5.01 -22.61
C LEU A 313 -5.87 -5.27 -23.71
N GLN A 314 -6.16 -4.94 -24.96
CA GLN A 314 -5.20 -5.01 -26.08
C GLN A 314 -4.01 -4.06 -25.87
N ALA A 315 -4.21 -2.86 -25.35
CA ALA A 315 -3.10 -1.94 -25.09
C ALA A 315 -2.18 -2.38 -23.93
N VAL A 316 -2.68 -3.22 -23.02
CA VAL A 316 -1.90 -3.79 -21.91
C VAL A 316 -1.13 -5.06 -22.34
N GLU A 317 -1.54 -5.70 -23.43
CA GLU A 317 -0.97 -6.95 -23.96
C GLU A 317 0.57 -6.96 -24.06
N PRO A 318 1.26 -5.91 -24.56
CA PRO A 318 2.72 -5.91 -24.65
C PRO A 318 3.43 -5.99 -23.29
N TYR A 319 2.85 -5.39 -22.24
CA TYR A 319 3.40 -5.42 -20.88
C TYR A 319 3.24 -6.80 -20.26
N PHE A 320 2.08 -7.40 -20.46
CA PHE A 320 1.86 -8.79 -20.06
C PHE A 320 2.88 -9.71 -20.74
N ALA A 321 3.03 -9.61 -22.07
CA ALA A 321 4.00 -10.40 -22.81
C ALA A 321 5.43 -10.23 -22.27
N SER A 322 5.83 -9.00 -21.93
CA SER A 322 7.14 -8.69 -21.33
C SER A 322 7.32 -9.32 -19.93
N VAL A 323 6.33 -9.18 -19.03
CA VAL A 323 6.39 -9.76 -17.68
C VAL A 323 6.42 -11.29 -17.73
N VAL A 324 5.64 -11.89 -18.63
CA VAL A 324 5.62 -13.33 -18.84
C VAL A 324 6.97 -13.83 -19.37
N ALA A 325 7.53 -13.16 -20.38
CA ALA A 325 8.83 -13.52 -20.96
C ALA A 325 9.98 -13.44 -19.93
N THR A 326 9.92 -12.50 -18.99
CA THR A 326 10.96 -12.32 -17.96
C THR A 326 10.80 -13.24 -16.75
N THR A 327 9.65 -13.92 -16.59
CA THR A 327 9.38 -14.77 -15.43
C THR A 327 9.77 -16.23 -15.71
N SER A 328 10.98 -16.61 -15.29
CA SER A 328 11.64 -17.87 -15.68
C SER A 328 11.22 -19.14 -14.90
N LYS A 329 9.93 -19.47 -14.87
CA LYS A 329 9.27 -20.69 -14.31
C LYS A 329 8.46 -20.44 -13.02
N ASP A 330 7.38 -21.21 -12.88
CA ASP A 330 6.41 -21.23 -11.77
C ASP A 330 5.56 -19.96 -11.60
N LEU A 331 4.76 -19.65 -12.63
CA LEU A 331 3.73 -18.61 -12.56
C LEU A 331 2.54 -19.13 -11.74
N LYS A 332 2.34 -18.57 -10.55
CA LYS A 332 1.10 -18.75 -9.79
C LYS A 332 0.09 -17.72 -10.27
N LEU A 333 -1.00 -18.20 -10.86
CA LEU A 333 -2.14 -17.41 -11.29
C LEU A 333 -3.19 -17.41 -10.16
N SER A 334 -3.64 -16.24 -9.72
CA SER A 334 -4.69 -16.05 -8.73
C SER A 334 -5.75 -15.15 -9.33
N ILE A 335 -6.96 -15.65 -9.50
CA ILE A 335 -8.11 -14.87 -9.94
C ILE A 335 -9.05 -14.74 -8.75
N THR A 336 -9.17 -13.55 -8.19
CA THR A 336 -10.15 -13.19 -7.17
C THR A 336 -11.33 -12.54 -7.86
N ASN A 337 -12.52 -13.12 -7.77
CA ASN A 337 -13.77 -12.54 -8.28
C ASN A 337 -14.66 -12.24 -7.07
N ASP A 338 -14.44 -11.09 -6.46
CA ASP A 338 -15.32 -10.46 -5.46
C ASP A 338 -16.11 -9.33 -6.16
N THR A 339 -16.53 -8.28 -5.45
CA THR A 339 -16.93 -7.00 -6.09
C THR A 339 -15.85 -6.41 -7.02
N GLU A 340 -14.62 -6.94 -6.95
CA GLU A 340 -13.50 -6.68 -7.85
C GLU A 340 -12.97 -8.01 -8.40
N PHE A 341 -12.75 -8.07 -9.71
CA PHE A 341 -11.99 -9.08 -10.41
C PHE A 341 -10.50 -8.76 -10.31
N GLU A 342 -9.71 -9.54 -9.58
CA GLU A 342 -8.26 -9.41 -9.45
C GLU A 342 -7.56 -10.63 -10.03
N LEU A 343 -6.79 -10.45 -11.08
CA LEU A 343 -5.93 -11.44 -11.71
C LEU A 343 -4.48 -11.14 -11.33
N ALA A 344 -3.90 -11.88 -10.41
CA ALA A 344 -2.49 -11.81 -10.05
C ALA A 344 -1.71 -13.00 -10.64
N ILE A 345 -0.52 -12.75 -11.17
CA ILE A 345 0.38 -13.77 -11.71
C ILE A 345 1.79 -13.52 -11.15
N GLY A 346 2.40 -14.50 -10.51
CA GLY A 346 3.80 -14.39 -10.05
C GLY A 346 4.13 -15.26 -8.84
N ARG A 347 5.41 -15.34 -8.47
CA ARG A 347 5.88 -16.11 -7.31
C ARG A 347 6.16 -15.18 -6.13
N GLY A 348 5.41 -15.33 -5.03
CA GLY A 348 5.54 -14.48 -3.84
C GLY A 348 4.79 -13.17 -4.03
N GLU A 349 5.49 -12.11 -4.45
CA GLU A 349 4.88 -10.84 -4.87
C GLU A 349 4.30 -10.98 -6.28
N SER A 350 3.09 -10.46 -6.49
CA SER A 350 2.40 -10.49 -7.79
C SER A 350 3.24 -9.74 -8.83
N LYS A 351 3.80 -10.46 -9.80
CA LYS A 351 4.59 -9.89 -10.91
C LYS A 351 3.68 -9.29 -11.97
N PHE A 352 2.49 -9.82 -12.15
CA PHE A 352 1.44 -9.17 -12.91
C PHE A 352 0.22 -9.12 -12.02
N LYS A 353 -0.50 -8.00 -11.98
CA LYS A 353 -1.76 -7.89 -11.25
C LYS A 353 -2.73 -7.04 -12.07
N LEU A 354 -3.91 -7.57 -12.36
CA LEU A 354 -4.97 -6.90 -13.10
C LEU A 354 -6.21 -6.89 -12.22
N SER A 355 -6.55 -5.75 -11.65
CA SER A 355 -7.73 -5.55 -10.81
C SER A 355 -8.77 -4.72 -11.55
N THR A 356 -9.98 -5.21 -11.71
CA THR A 356 -11.07 -4.54 -12.42
C THR A 356 -12.34 -4.68 -11.60
N ARG A 357 -13.16 -3.63 -11.53
CA ARG A 357 -14.55 -3.78 -11.07
C ARG A 357 -15.43 -3.86 -12.30
N SER A 358 -15.86 -5.08 -12.65
CA SER A 358 -16.77 -5.31 -13.78
C SER A 358 -18.09 -5.89 -13.28
N PRO A 359 -19.24 -5.36 -13.71
CA PRO A 359 -20.51 -6.04 -13.52
C PRO A 359 -20.64 -7.31 -14.39
N ARG A 360 -19.72 -7.56 -15.33
CA ARG A 360 -19.81 -8.66 -16.31
C ARG A 360 -18.48 -9.39 -16.52
N PRO A 361 -17.98 -10.17 -15.54
CA PRO A 361 -16.63 -10.78 -15.55
C PRO A 361 -16.31 -11.73 -16.73
N GLY A 362 -17.28 -12.05 -17.58
CA GLY A 362 -17.13 -13.05 -18.64
C GLY A 362 -16.21 -12.62 -19.79
N LEU A 363 -16.17 -11.32 -20.14
CA LEU A 363 -15.33 -10.82 -21.23
C LEU A 363 -13.86 -10.76 -20.81
N GLU A 364 -13.61 -10.33 -19.58
CA GLU A 364 -12.29 -10.25 -18.98
C GLU A 364 -11.70 -11.65 -18.85
N LEU A 365 -12.47 -12.61 -18.35
CA LEU A 365 -12.06 -14.02 -18.28
C LEU A 365 -11.69 -14.58 -19.66
N ALA A 366 -12.52 -14.32 -20.68
CA ALA A 366 -12.24 -14.79 -22.05
C ALA A 366 -10.93 -14.20 -22.60
N TRP A 367 -10.69 -12.90 -22.40
CA TRP A 367 -9.44 -12.26 -22.79
C TRP A 367 -8.23 -12.80 -22.02
N VAL A 368 -8.36 -13.00 -20.70
CA VAL A 368 -7.28 -13.54 -19.86
C VAL A 368 -6.88 -14.92 -20.35
N VAL A 369 -7.87 -15.77 -20.66
CA VAL A 369 -7.62 -17.10 -21.20
C VAL A 369 -6.92 -17.01 -22.55
N ASP A 370 -7.46 -16.21 -23.48
CA ASP A 370 -6.87 -16.03 -24.80
C ASP A 370 -5.41 -15.58 -24.71
N MET A 371 -5.10 -14.59 -23.86
CA MET A 371 -3.73 -14.17 -23.60
C MET A 371 -2.85 -15.28 -23.01
N LEU A 372 -3.33 -15.98 -21.98
CA LEU A 372 -2.54 -17.05 -21.35
C LEU A 372 -2.26 -18.17 -22.36
N THR A 373 -3.21 -18.49 -23.24
CA THR A 373 -3.00 -19.43 -24.33
C THR A 373 -1.99 -18.92 -25.37
N ARG A 374 -1.98 -17.62 -25.68
CA ARG A 374 -1.04 -17.02 -26.63
C ARG A 374 0.39 -16.94 -26.10
N TYR A 375 0.57 -16.58 -24.82
CA TYR A 375 1.89 -16.23 -24.27
C TYR A 375 2.47 -17.25 -23.30
N HIS A 376 1.67 -18.16 -22.73
CA HIS A 376 2.18 -19.09 -21.73
C HIS A 376 1.36 -20.40 -21.63
N PRO A 377 1.58 -21.39 -22.50
CA PRO A 377 0.85 -22.67 -22.45
C PRO A 377 1.08 -23.48 -21.15
N ASN A 378 2.11 -23.13 -20.37
CA ASN A 378 2.59 -23.90 -19.21
C ASN A 378 2.23 -23.26 -17.85
N VAL A 379 1.02 -22.70 -17.70
CA VAL A 379 0.53 -22.29 -16.37
C VAL A 379 0.30 -23.54 -15.52
N THR A 380 1.10 -23.73 -14.47
CA THR A 380 1.08 -24.96 -13.65
C THR A 380 0.14 -24.89 -12.46
N TYR A 381 -0.31 -23.69 -12.09
CA TYR A 381 -1.14 -23.47 -10.92
C TYR A 381 -2.14 -22.33 -11.14
N LEU A 382 -3.42 -22.64 -10.94
CA LEU A 382 -4.53 -21.71 -11.03
C LEU A 382 -5.28 -21.70 -9.69
N LYS A 383 -5.31 -20.55 -9.03
CA LYS A 383 -6.14 -20.30 -7.85
C LYS A 383 -7.32 -19.43 -8.25
N LEU A 384 -8.52 -19.95 -8.03
CA LEU A 384 -9.76 -19.20 -8.22
C LEU A 384 -10.35 -18.93 -6.85
N LEU A 385 -10.48 -17.65 -6.51
CA LEU A 385 -11.10 -17.15 -5.30
C LEU A 385 -12.41 -16.49 -5.72
N THR A 386 -13.55 -17.12 -5.47
CA THR A 386 -14.84 -16.50 -5.75
C THR A 386 -15.51 -16.12 -4.43
N ARG A 387 -15.96 -14.88 -4.32
CA ARG A 387 -16.83 -14.42 -3.25
C ARG A 387 -18.16 -14.03 -3.84
N SER A 388 -19.13 -14.93 -3.77
CA SER A 388 -20.51 -14.57 -4.05
C SER A 388 -21.04 -13.75 -2.88
N THR A 389 -21.24 -12.45 -3.08
CA THR A 389 -22.12 -11.67 -2.22
C THR A 389 -23.56 -11.94 -2.67
N PRO A 390 -24.41 -12.57 -1.85
CA PRO A 390 -25.80 -12.82 -2.24
C PRO A 390 -26.49 -11.49 -2.52
N SER A 391 -27.35 -11.48 -3.55
CA SER A 391 -28.12 -10.29 -3.90
C SER A 391 -29.02 -9.85 -2.74
N HIS A 392 -29.39 -8.57 -2.70
CA HIS A 392 -30.13 -7.99 -1.57
C HIS A 392 -31.51 -8.67 -1.30
N ASP A 393 -32.04 -9.38 -2.29
CA ASP A 393 -33.27 -10.18 -2.19
C ASP A 393 -33.04 -11.56 -1.52
N GLU A 394 -31.82 -12.09 -1.58
CA GLU A 394 -31.43 -13.35 -0.92
C GLU A 394 -30.94 -13.13 0.52
N LEU A 395 -30.51 -11.90 0.87
CA LEU A 395 -30.04 -11.54 2.21
C LEU A 395 -31.12 -11.65 3.30
N SER A 396 -32.40 -11.71 2.93
CA SER A 396 -33.50 -11.97 3.87
C SER A 396 -33.55 -13.42 4.37
N LYS A 397 -32.77 -14.35 3.78
CA LYS A 397 -32.90 -15.79 4.06
C LYS A 397 -31.65 -16.52 4.57
N LEU A 398 -30.43 -15.97 4.50
CA LEU A 398 -29.27 -16.66 5.09
C LEU A 398 -28.11 -15.71 5.46
N PHE A 399 -27.73 -15.75 6.74
CA PHE A 399 -26.45 -15.20 7.22
C PHE A 399 -25.36 -16.26 7.00
N MET A 400 -24.69 -16.24 5.84
CA MET A 400 -23.37 -16.84 5.67
C MET A 400 -22.71 -16.40 4.36
N VAL A 401 -21.58 -15.70 4.45
CA VAL A 401 -20.67 -15.48 3.33
C VAL A 401 -19.80 -16.73 3.18
N LEU A 402 -20.05 -17.56 2.17
CA LEU A 402 -19.15 -18.64 1.81
C LEU A 402 -18.05 -18.10 0.90
N THR A 403 -16.80 -18.15 1.37
CA THR A 403 -15.64 -17.97 0.48
C THR A 403 -15.26 -19.35 -0.05
N ALA A 404 -15.47 -19.60 -1.34
CA ALA A 404 -14.98 -20.82 -1.98
C ALA A 404 -13.56 -20.55 -2.50
N VAL A 405 -12.58 -21.25 -1.93
CA VAL A 405 -11.21 -21.29 -2.45
C VAL A 405 -11.05 -22.60 -3.19
N THR A 406 -10.86 -22.54 -4.50
CA THR A 406 -10.51 -23.71 -5.32
C THR A 406 -9.10 -23.53 -5.87
N GLU A 407 -8.21 -24.47 -5.55
CA GLU A 407 -6.84 -24.48 -6.04
C GLU A 407 -6.68 -25.66 -7.01
N PHE A 408 -6.24 -25.39 -8.23
CA PHE A 408 -6.04 -26.41 -9.25
C PHE A 408 -4.56 -26.48 -9.63
N HIS A 409 -4.01 -27.70 -9.59
CA HIS A 409 -2.75 -28.02 -10.25
C HIS A 409 -3.07 -28.43 -11.68
N VAL A 410 -2.60 -27.65 -12.66
CA VAL A 410 -3.01 -27.82 -14.05
C VAL A 410 -1.79 -28.25 -14.89
N GLY A 411 -1.95 -29.29 -15.71
CA GLY A 411 -0.94 -29.71 -16.68
C GLY A 411 -0.80 -28.70 -17.82
N SER A 412 -1.93 -28.21 -18.35
CA SER A 412 -2.00 -27.07 -19.26
C SER A 412 -3.29 -26.28 -19.10
N ILE A 413 -3.23 -24.96 -19.25
CA ILE A 413 -4.42 -24.09 -19.20
C ILE A 413 -5.44 -24.40 -20.32
N LEU A 414 -4.96 -24.96 -21.44
CA LEU A 414 -5.81 -25.43 -22.53
C LEU A 414 -6.69 -26.61 -22.09
N GLU A 415 -6.18 -27.50 -21.23
CA GLU A 415 -6.98 -28.62 -20.70
C GLU A 415 -8.10 -28.11 -19.80
N VAL A 416 -7.82 -27.13 -18.94
CA VAL A 416 -8.86 -26.47 -18.13
C VAL A 416 -9.88 -25.77 -19.02
N TRP A 417 -9.43 -25.08 -20.07
CA TRP A 417 -10.34 -24.39 -20.98
C TRP A 417 -11.21 -25.34 -21.80
N ASP A 418 -10.64 -26.41 -22.35
CA ASP A 418 -11.39 -27.43 -23.07
C ASP A 418 -12.34 -28.20 -22.11
N MET A 419 -11.96 -28.39 -20.84
CA MET A 419 -12.85 -28.92 -19.78
C MET A 419 -13.98 -27.96 -19.41
N LEU A 420 -13.75 -26.64 -19.44
CA LEU A 420 -14.79 -25.63 -19.22
C LEU A 420 -15.80 -25.59 -20.39
N GLY A 421 -15.45 -26.17 -21.53
CA GLY A 421 -16.19 -26.12 -22.79
C GLY A 421 -15.82 -24.86 -23.57
N ARG A 422 -15.80 -24.94 -24.91
CA ARG A 422 -15.72 -23.72 -25.72
C ARG A 422 -17.13 -23.12 -25.78
N PRO A 423 -17.32 -21.81 -25.55
CA PRO A 423 -18.62 -21.21 -25.82
C PRO A 423 -18.91 -21.37 -27.31
N ALA A 424 -19.91 -22.18 -27.66
CA ALA A 424 -20.45 -22.19 -29.01
C ALA A 424 -20.98 -20.78 -29.30
N ALA A 425 -20.57 -20.20 -30.43
CA ALA A 425 -20.73 -18.79 -30.78
C ALA A 425 -22.18 -18.25 -30.87
N ALA A 426 -23.18 -18.96 -30.35
CA ALA A 426 -24.60 -18.69 -30.56
C ALA A 426 -25.50 -18.67 -29.30
N VAL A 427 -24.97 -18.78 -28.07
CA VAL A 427 -25.84 -18.73 -26.87
C VAL A 427 -25.78 -17.36 -26.22
N VAL A 428 -26.55 -16.42 -26.75
CA VAL A 428 -26.71 -15.03 -26.25
C VAL A 428 -27.68 -14.94 -25.06
N GLU A 429 -28.44 -15.99 -24.74
CA GLU A 429 -29.53 -15.89 -23.77
C GLU A 429 -29.17 -16.14 -22.31
N ARG A 430 -28.00 -16.74 -22.02
CA ARG A 430 -27.53 -16.94 -20.64
C ARG A 430 -26.17 -16.29 -20.49
N GLY A 431 -26.10 -15.22 -19.70
CA GLY A 431 -24.90 -14.39 -19.59
C GLY A 431 -23.62 -15.20 -19.34
N PRO A 432 -22.47 -14.81 -19.91
CA PRO A 432 -21.24 -15.59 -19.95
C PRO A 432 -20.70 -15.99 -18.56
N ALA A 433 -21.03 -15.25 -17.51
CA ALA A 433 -20.67 -15.58 -16.14
C ALA A 433 -21.36 -16.84 -15.60
N GLN A 434 -22.63 -17.09 -15.97
CA GLN A 434 -23.39 -18.23 -15.45
C GLN A 434 -22.91 -19.56 -16.05
N TRP A 435 -22.50 -19.54 -17.32
CA TRP A 435 -21.89 -20.68 -17.99
C TRP A 435 -20.50 -21.03 -17.39
N PHE A 436 -19.64 -20.03 -17.19
CA PHE A 436 -18.31 -20.22 -16.61
C PHE A 436 -18.38 -20.73 -15.17
N LEU A 437 -19.31 -20.22 -14.35
CA LEU A 437 -19.54 -20.72 -12.99
C LEU A 437 -20.04 -22.18 -12.98
N GLN A 438 -20.95 -22.57 -13.88
CA GLN A 438 -21.38 -23.97 -14.00
C GLN A 438 -20.25 -24.89 -14.47
N ALA A 439 -19.37 -24.40 -15.33
CA ALA A 439 -18.22 -25.14 -15.81
C ALA A 439 -17.15 -25.31 -14.70
N LEU A 440 -16.95 -24.29 -13.86
CA LEU A 440 -16.11 -24.38 -12.66
C LEU A 440 -16.72 -25.28 -11.58
N GLU A 441 -18.03 -25.27 -11.38
CA GLU A 441 -18.72 -26.21 -10.50
C GLU A 441 -18.51 -27.66 -10.96
N LYS A 442 -18.58 -27.91 -12.27
CA LYS A 442 -18.28 -29.24 -12.86
C LYS A 442 -16.82 -29.64 -12.64
N LEU A 443 -15.86 -28.73 -12.80
CA LEU A 443 -14.43 -28.99 -12.53
C LEU A 443 -14.17 -29.27 -11.04
N ALA A 444 -14.80 -28.53 -10.14
CA ALA A 444 -14.72 -28.79 -8.70
C ALA A 444 -15.33 -30.15 -8.33
N VAL A 445 -16.35 -30.62 -9.06
CA VAL A 445 -16.91 -31.97 -8.90
C VAL A 445 -15.98 -33.05 -9.44
N VAL A 446 -15.29 -32.82 -10.56
CA VAL A 446 -14.31 -33.76 -11.13
C VAL A 446 -13.08 -33.92 -10.22
N ASP A 447 -12.56 -32.82 -9.66
CA ASP A 447 -11.45 -32.86 -8.71
C ASP A 447 -11.84 -33.55 -7.38
N ARG A 448 -13.07 -33.33 -6.90
CA ARG A 448 -13.65 -34.05 -5.75
C ARG A 448 -13.76 -35.57 -5.97
N GLN A 449 -13.84 -36.04 -7.21
CA GLN A 449 -13.87 -37.47 -7.52
C GLN A 449 -12.45 -38.08 -7.64
N GLY A 450 -11.41 -37.26 -7.79
CA GLY A 450 -10.01 -37.70 -7.92
C GLY A 450 -9.24 -37.82 -6.61
N ILE A 451 -9.64 -37.10 -5.55
CA ILE A 451 -8.95 -37.12 -4.24
C ILE A 451 -9.59 -38.18 -3.33
N GLY A 452 -8.95 -39.35 -3.27
CA GLY A 452 -9.33 -40.47 -2.42
C GLY A 452 -9.12 -40.25 -0.92
N ASP A 453 -9.84 -39.33 -0.29
CA ASP A 453 -9.95 -39.28 1.16
C ASP A 453 -11.31 -39.80 1.65
N GLN A 454 -11.40 -41.13 1.73
CA GLN A 454 -12.61 -41.87 2.11
C GLN A 454 -13.18 -41.46 3.48
N ARG A 455 -12.42 -40.77 4.35
CA ARG A 455 -12.87 -40.38 5.69
C ARG A 455 -13.79 -39.17 5.70
N LEU A 456 -13.55 -38.18 4.84
CA LEU A 456 -14.44 -37.03 4.71
C LEU A 456 -15.78 -37.45 4.08
N PHE A 457 -15.74 -38.38 3.12
CA PHE A 457 -16.93 -38.94 2.48
C PHE A 457 -17.76 -39.83 3.42
N ALA A 458 -17.13 -40.53 4.38
CA ALA A 458 -17.86 -41.25 5.42
C ALA A 458 -18.59 -40.29 6.37
N ALA A 459 -17.98 -39.15 6.72
CA ALA A 459 -18.61 -38.15 7.58
C ALA A 459 -19.77 -37.42 6.90
N ILE A 460 -19.66 -37.11 5.60
CA ILE A 460 -20.73 -36.48 4.82
C ILE A 460 -21.89 -37.47 4.62
N ARG A 461 -21.61 -38.73 4.24
CA ARG A 461 -22.67 -39.75 4.11
C ARG A 461 -23.34 -40.09 5.45
N ALA A 462 -22.59 -40.10 6.55
CA ALA A 462 -23.18 -40.29 7.88
C ALA A 462 -24.09 -39.12 8.28
N ARG A 463 -23.73 -37.89 7.86
CA ARG A 463 -24.55 -36.70 8.12
C ARG A 463 -25.78 -36.63 7.23
N GLU A 464 -25.68 -37.03 5.96
CA GLU A 464 -26.82 -37.14 5.05
C GLU A 464 -27.77 -38.26 5.50
N ALA A 465 -27.25 -39.42 5.91
CA ALA A 465 -28.07 -40.50 6.50
C ALA A 465 -28.81 -40.06 7.77
N ALA A 466 -28.14 -39.29 8.64
CA ALA A 466 -28.76 -38.74 9.85
C ALA A 466 -29.84 -37.66 9.55
N ALA A 467 -29.71 -36.94 8.43
CA ALA A 467 -30.71 -35.98 7.99
C ALA A 467 -31.95 -36.67 7.40
N THR A 468 -31.76 -37.77 6.66
CA THR A 468 -32.86 -38.56 6.08
C THR A 468 -33.63 -39.36 7.14
N GLU A 469 -33.00 -39.77 8.24
CA GLU A 469 -33.71 -40.39 9.37
C GLU A 469 -34.62 -39.40 10.12
N MET A 470 -34.26 -38.11 10.19
CA MET A 470 -35.08 -37.08 10.85
C MET A 470 -36.40 -36.75 10.13
N ASP A 471 -36.50 -36.97 8.83
CA ASP A 471 -37.74 -36.75 8.05
C ASP A 471 -38.71 -37.93 8.08
N SER A 472 -38.33 -39.06 8.69
CA SER A 472 -39.13 -40.30 8.69
C SER A 472 -39.92 -40.58 9.97
N THR A 473 -39.68 -39.83 11.06
CA THR A 473 -40.46 -39.96 12.30
C THR A 473 -41.38 -38.77 12.49
N GLY A 474 -42.55 -38.83 11.87
CA GLY A 474 -43.66 -37.95 12.18
C GLY A 474 -44.16 -38.21 13.61
N SER A 475 -43.92 -37.27 14.52
CA SER A 475 -44.70 -37.12 15.75
C SER A 475 -44.55 -35.71 16.30
N LEU A 476 -45.66 -34.97 16.35
CA LEU A 476 -45.80 -33.71 17.06
C LEU A 476 -45.48 -33.89 18.54
N ALA A 477 -44.53 -33.12 19.08
CA ALA A 477 -44.59 -32.58 20.43
C ALA A 477 -43.56 -31.44 20.60
N GLU A 478 -44.05 -30.32 21.13
CA GLU A 478 -43.32 -29.10 21.50
C GLU A 478 -42.06 -29.41 22.32
N HIS A 479 -40.86 -29.01 21.89
CA HIS A 479 -39.69 -28.84 22.78
C HIS A 479 -38.80 -27.67 22.31
N ARG A 480 -38.54 -26.75 23.24
CA ARG A 480 -37.65 -25.58 23.11
C ARG A 480 -36.21 -25.98 22.73
N PRO A 481 -35.43 -25.11 22.04
CA PRO A 481 -34.05 -25.43 21.70
C PRO A 481 -33.14 -25.38 22.95
N VAL A 482 -32.47 -26.50 23.19
CA VAL A 482 -31.37 -26.63 24.15
C VAL A 482 -30.12 -25.95 23.58
N ARG A 483 -29.53 -25.03 24.34
CA ARG A 483 -28.23 -24.40 24.06
C ARG A 483 -27.14 -25.47 23.94
N LEU A 484 -26.47 -25.55 22.78
CA LEU A 484 -25.21 -26.26 22.64
C LEU A 484 -24.11 -25.54 23.42
N LYS A 485 -23.43 -26.29 24.29
CA LYS A 485 -22.32 -25.82 25.13
C LYS A 485 -21.07 -25.56 24.28
N GLN A 486 -20.38 -24.49 24.65
CA GLN A 486 -19.02 -24.12 24.25
C GLN A 486 -18.07 -25.33 24.28
N VAL A 487 -17.37 -25.57 23.17
CA VAL A 487 -16.18 -26.43 23.14
C VAL A 487 -14.99 -25.53 23.50
N GLU A 488 -14.47 -25.67 24.73
CA GLU A 488 -13.22 -25.03 25.16
C GLU A 488 -12.02 -25.72 24.50
N TYR A 489 -11.24 -24.95 23.74
CA TYR A 489 -9.93 -25.37 23.26
C TYR A 489 -8.88 -25.02 24.35
N ARG A 490 -8.29 -26.03 24.99
CA ARG A 490 -7.12 -25.82 25.87
C ARG A 490 -5.84 -25.94 25.04
N ALA A 491 -5.02 -24.88 25.05
CA ALA A 491 -3.66 -24.94 24.54
C ALA A 491 -2.76 -25.82 25.45
N PRO A 492 -1.79 -26.57 24.90
CA PRO A 492 -0.89 -27.41 25.69
C PRO A 492 0.15 -26.57 26.46
N PRO A 493 0.67 -27.09 27.59
CA PRO A 493 1.60 -26.35 28.45
C PRO A 493 2.99 -26.21 27.83
N TRP A 494 3.60 -25.08 28.17
CA TRP A 494 4.90 -24.59 27.74
C TRP A 494 6.05 -25.53 28.15
N VAL A 495 6.96 -25.85 27.22
CA VAL A 495 8.20 -26.61 27.50
C VAL A 495 9.41 -25.67 27.33
N PRO A 496 10.17 -25.37 28.40
CA PRO A 496 11.36 -24.53 28.31
C PRO A 496 12.49 -25.28 27.61
N GLY A 497 12.99 -24.74 26.49
CA GLY A 497 14.17 -25.30 25.80
C GLY A 497 14.24 -25.06 24.30
N ASP A 498 13.19 -24.53 23.68
CA ASP A 498 13.15 -24.38 22.23
C ASP A 498 13.94 -23.14 21.77
N ARG A 499 15.23 -23.33 21.48
CA ARG A 499 16.17 -22.30 20.99
C ARG A 499 15.87 -21.79 19.57
N ARG A 500 14.78 -22.24 18.92
CA ARG A 500 14.41 -21.85 17.55
C ARG A 500 13.80 -20.45 17.45
N TRP A 501 13.28 -19.89 18.54
CA TRP A 501 12.57 -18.62 18.47
C TRP A 501 13.49 -17.40 18.28
N SER A 502 14.72 -17.41 18.79
CA SER A 502 15.65 -16.29 18.61
C SER A 502 16.16 -16.12 17.18
N GLU A 503 16.11 -17.17 16.35
CA GLU A 503 16.47 -17.12 14.93
C GLU A 503 15.28 -16.76 14.02
N LEU A 504 14.05 -17.07 14.46
CA LEU A 504 12.80 -16.80 13.71
C LEU A 504 12.22 -15.39 13.93
N LEU A 505 12.65 -14.70 14.99
CA LEU A 505 12.03 -13.46 15.46
C LEU A 505 12.83 -12.18 15.18
N GLY A 506 13.88 -12.26 14.34
CA GLY A 506 14.71 -11.12 13.93
C GLY A 506 13.88 -9.89 13.53
N ASP A 507 14.39 -8.70 13.85
CA ASP A 507 13.86 -7.31 13.70
C ASP A 507 12.42 -7.04 14.16
N ARG A 508 11.49 -7.95 13.90
CA ARG A 508 10.07 -7.89 14.24
C ARG A 508 9.83 -7.98 15.75
N PHE A 509 10.59 -8.78 16.49
CA PHE A 509 10.45 -8.86 17.96
C PHE A 509 10.92 -7.60 18.66
N VAL A 510 11.98 -6.94 18.17
CA VAL A 510 12.40 -5.64 18.71
C VAL A 510 11.34 -4.59 18.45
N LEU A 511 10.74 -4.57 17.26
CA LEU A 511 9.60 -3.70 16.93
C LEU A 511 8.36 -3.97 17.79
N GLU A 512 8.00 -5.23 18.03
CA GLU A 512 6.87 -5.58 18.91
C GLU A 512 7.14 -5.28 20.38
N CYS A 513 8.36 -5.50 20.88
CA CYS A 513 8.76 -5.07 22.22
C CYS A 513 8.73 -3.55 22.36
N LEU A 514 9.18 -2.80 21.35
CA LEU A 514 9.11 -1.33 21.35
C LEU A 514 7.68 -0.79 21.23
N LYS A 515 6.75 -1.54 20.63
CA LYS A 515 5.31 -1.19 20.62
C LYS A 515 4.62 -1.43 21.97
N MET A 516 5.18 -2.28 22.83
CA MET A 516 4.62 -2.62 24.15
C MET A 516 5.05 -1.66 25.28
N PHE A 517 6.04 -0.79 25.04
CA PHE A 517 6.48 0.29 25.94
C PHE A 517 6.09 1.66 25.39
#